data_AF-A0A060CQN3-F1
#
_entry.id   AF-A0A060CQN3-F1
#
_cell.length_a   1.000
_cell.length_b   1.000
_cell.length_c   1.000
_cell.angle_alpha   90.00
_cell.angle_beta   90.00
_cell.angle_gamma   90.00
#
_symmetry.space_group_name_H-M   'P 1'
#
loop_
_entity.id
_entity.type
_entity.pdbx_description
1 polymer ?
#
loop_
_entity_poly.entity_id
_entity_poly.type
_entity_poly.pdbx_seq_one_letter_code
_entity_poly.pdbx_strand_id
1 'polypeptide(L)'
;YVFGSQTVILYQRSLDAADNWAGRFWSRTWCYEDQNNHCYTGDCGNKVECGGAGGTPPTTLIEITLKGADGLDFYDVSLVDGFNSMASVRFLKVFLN
;
A
#
# COMPACT_ATOMS: atom_id res chain seq x y z
N TYR A 1 -28.18 7.37 -20.05
CA TYR A 1 -28.49 7.29 -18.61
C TYR A 1 -28.25 5.87 -18.12
N VAL A 2 -27.06 5.64 -17.55
CA VAL A 2 -26.83 4.73 -16.42
C VAL A 2 -25.66 5.37 -15.67
N PHE A 3 -25.94 6.18 -14.64
CA PHE A 3 -24.91 6.53 -13.67
C PHE A 3 -24.77 5.31 -12.77
N GLY A 4 -23.79 4.46 -13.08
CA GLY A 4 -23.46 3.30 -12.27
C GLY A 4 -23.16 3.77 -10.85
N SER A 5 -23.98 3.34 -9.92
CA SER A 5 -23.73 3.40 -8.49
C SER A 5 -22.38 2.72 -8.22
N GLN A 6 -21.30 3.50 -8.10
CA GLN A 6 -20.09 3.02 -7.42
C GLN A 6 -20.46 2.86 -5.95
N THR A 7 -20.93 1.66 -5.60
CA THR A 7 -20.97 1.24 -4.20
C THR A 7 -19.53 1.26 -3.71
N VAL A 8 -19.20 2.20 -2.82
CA VAL A 8 -17.92 2.20 -2.11
C VAL A 8 -17.94 0.98 -1.18
N ILE A 9 -17.42 -0.14 -1.66
CA ILE A 9 -17.21 -1.32 -0.81
C ILE A 9 -15.97 -1.00 0.03
N LEU A 10 -16.19 -0.71 1.32
CA LEU A 10 -15.10 -0.62 2.28
C LEU A 10 -14.55 -2.03 2.50
N TYR A 11 -13.49 -2.35 1.78
CA TYR A 11 -12.76 -3.60 1.95
C TYR A 11 -11.54 -3.35 2.85
N GLN A 12 -11.43 -4.12 3.93
CA GLN A 12 -10.27 -4.08 4.81
C GLN A 12 -9.51 -5.41 4.73
N ARG A 13 -8.19 -5.32 4.85
CA ARG A 13 -7.30 -6.47 5.03
C ARG A 13 -6.32 -6.15 6.14
N SER A 14 -6.03 -7.15 6.95
CA SER A 14 -4.99 -7.11 7.97
C SER A 14 -3.86 -8.03 7.56
N LEU A 15 -2.63 -7.62 7.86
CA LEU A 15 -1.41 -8.37 7.60
C LEU A 15 -0.58 -8.33 8.88
N ASP A 16 0.05 -9.46 9.19
CA ASP A 16 1.03 -9.55 10.27
C ASP A 16 2.43 -9.35 9.70
N ALA A 17 3.26 -8.60 10.42
CA ALA A 17 4.66 -8.37 10.08
C ALA A 17 5.54 -8.83 11.25
N ALA A 18 6.80 -9.16 10.96
CA ALA A 18 7.77 -9.41 12.01
C ALA A 18 8.01 -8.13 12.84
N ASP A 19 8.33 -8.31 14.12
CA ASP A 19 8.59 -7.22 15.07
C ASP A 19 9.71 -6.23 14.68
N ASN A 20 10.59 -6.63 13.76
CA ASN A 20 11.71 -5.85 13.24
C ASN A 20 11.59 -5.62 11.71
N TRP A 21 10.36 -5.68 11.19
CA TRP A 21 10.11 -5.57 9.77
C TRP A 21 10.33 -4.14 9.26
N ALA A 22 10.92 -4.04 8.08
CA ALA A 22 11.00 -2.81 7.32
C ALA A 22 10.49 -3.06 5.90
N GLY A 23 9.70 -2.12 5.39
CA GLY A 23 9.18 -2.21 4.04
C GLY A 23 8.22 -1.09 3.71
N ARG A 24 7.52 -1.27 2.60
CA ARG A 24 6.65 -0.24 2.04
C ARG A 24 5.36 -0.82 1.51
N PHE A 25 4.30 -0.02 1.60
CA PHE A 25 3.01 -0.26 0.98
C PHE A 25 2.74 0.81 -0.08
N TRP A 26 1.98 0.44 -1.10
CA TRP A 26 1.48 1.37 -2.11
C TRP A 26 0.14 0.85 -2.65
N SER A 27 -0.65 1.74 -3.25
CA SER A 27 -1.88 1.35 -3.95
C SER A 27 -1.60 1.12 -5.44
N ARG A 28 -2.39 0.23 -6.03
CA ARG A 28 -2.49 0.07 -7.48
C ARG A 28 -3.86 0.55 -7.93
N THR A 29 -3.93 1.21 -9.07
CA THR A 29 -5.19 1.74 -9.61
C THR A 29 -5.38 1.36 -11.06
N TRP A 30 -6.65 1.25 -11.46
CA TRP A 30 -7.08 0.83 -12.80
C TRP A 30 -6.44 -0.51 -13.20
N CYS A 31 -6.71 -1.53 -12.39
CA CYS A 31 -6.21 -2.89 -12.62
C CYS A 31 -7.22 -3.70 -13.44
N TYR A 32 -6.72 -4.48 -14.38
CA TYR A 32 -7.52 -5.24 -15.35
C TYR A 32 -7.13 -6.72 -15.29
N GLU A 33 -8.04 -7.58 -14.80
CA GLU A 33 -7.80 -9.03 -14.70
C GLU A 33 -7.64 -9.68 -16.07
N ASP A 34 -8.40 -9.22 -17.06
CA ASP A 34 -8.37 -9.67 -18.45
C ASP A 34 -7.08 -9.27 -19.20
N GLN A 35 -6.30 -8.35 -18.63
CA GLN A 35 -5.02 -7.90 -19.18
C GLN A 35 -3.84 -8.38 -18.33
N ASN A 36 -3.85 -9.68 -17.97
CA ASN A 36 -2.83 -10.29 -17.11
C ASN A 36 -2.65 -9.56 -15.77
N ASN A 37 -3.73 -9.08 -15.14
CA ASN A 37 -3.66 -8.32 -13.88
C ASN A 37 -2.81 -7.04 -13.95
N HIS A 38 -2.67 -6.44 -15.13
CA HIS A 38 -1.97 -5.17 -15.30
C HIS A 38 -2.69 -4.03 -14.57
N CYS A 39 -1.94 -3.15 -13.93
CA CYS A 39 -2.44 -1.90 -13.35
C CYS A 39 -1.80 -0.68 -14.01
N TYR A 40 -2.56 0.40 -14.21
CA TYR A 40 -2.02 1.60 -14.87
C TYR A 40 -1.05 2.40 -13.98
N THR A 41 -1.22 2.35 -12.65
CA THR A 41 -0.23 2.88 -11.70
C THR A 41 0.09 1.88 -10.61
N GLY A 42 1.35 1.90 -10.14
CA GLY A 42 1.83 1.02 -9.08
C GLY A 42 1.94 -0.45 -9.47
N ASP A 43 1.87 -0.78 -10.76
CA ASP A 43 2.04 -2.16 -11.23
C ASP A 43 3.37 -2.74 -10.76
N CYS A 44 3.36 -4.03 -10.40
CA CYS A 44 4.51 -4.74 -9.88
C CYS A 44 4.88 -5.96 -10.74
N GLY A 45 4.56 -5.89 -12.04
CA GLY A 45 4.88 -6.91 -13.05
C GLY A 45 3.68 -7.74 -13.47
N ASN A 46 2.51 -7.11 -13.69
CA ASN A 46 1.29 -7.75 -14.20
C ASN A 46 0.90 -9.02 -13.41
N LYS A 47 0.80 -8.88 -12.09
CA LYS A 47 0.50 -9.97 -11.16
C LYS A 47 -0.15 -9.45 -9.89
N VAL A 48 -1.05 -10.24 -9.30
CA VAL A 48 -1.73 -9.87 -8.05
C VAL A 48 -0.74 -9.78 -6.90
N GLU A 49 0.09 -10.82 -6.73
CA GLU A 49 1.12 -10.91 -5.70
C GLU A 49 2.48 -10.43 -6.23
N CYS A 50 3.03 -9.37 -5.64
CA CYS A 50 4.21 -8.70 -6.20
C CYS A 50 5.51 -9.50 -6.03
N GLY A 51 5.57 -10.48 -5.12
CA GLY A 51 6.73 -11.37 -4.97
C GLY A 51 8.06 -10.63 -4.75
N GLY A 52 8.03 -9.55 -3.95
CA GLY A 52 9.20 -8.70 -3.67
C GLY A 52 9.49 -7.61 -4.71
N ALA A 53 8.78 -7.58 -5.84
CA ALA A 53 8.86 -6.47 -6.78
C ALA A 53 8.25 -5.20 -6.19
N GLY A 54 8.89 -4.04 -6.44
CA GLY A 54 8.31 -2.73 -6.14
C GLY A 54 7.24 -2.32 -7.14
N GLY A 55 6.40 -1.36 -6.75
CA GLY A 55 5.49 -0.69 -7.68
C GLY A 55 6.23 0.19 -8.67
N THR A 56 5.78 0.22 -9.91
CA THR A 56 6.29 1.09 -10.96
C THR A 56 5.76 2.51 -10.73
N PRO A 57 6.63 3.54 -10.61
CA PRO A 57 6.21 4.93 -10.46
C PRO A 57 5.25 5.40 -11.57
N PRO A 58 4.26 6.27 -11.27
CA PRO A 58 4.10 6.97 -10.00
C PRO A 58 3.42 6.14 -8.90
N THR A 59 3.94 6.19 -7.67
CA THR A 59 3.38 5.54 -6.49
C THR A 59 3.56 6.38 -5.24
N THR A 60 2.45 6.72 -4.58
CA THR A 60 2.49 7.17 -3.18
C THR A 60 2.92 6.00 -2.31
N LEU A 61 4.00 6.15 -1.55
CA LEU A 61 4.53 5.11 -0.66
C LEU A 61 4.12 5.38 0.79
N ILE A 62 3.80 4.30 1.51
CA ILE A 62 3.79 4.28 2.97
C ILE A 62 5.00 3.46 3.38
N GLU A 63 6.00 4.10 3.97
CA GLU A 63 7.24 3.45 4.40
C GLU A 63 7.19 3.23 5.90
N ILE A 64 7.57 2.04 6.36
CA ILE A 64 7.54 1.66 7.77
C ILE A 64 8.83 0.91 8.10
N THR A 65 9.45 1.27 9.22
CA THR A 65 10.55 0.54 9.84
C THR A 65 10.21 0.32 11.31
N LEU A 66 9.96 -0.94 11.70
CA LEU A 66 9.69 -1.32 13.08
C LEU A 66 10.99 -1.60 13.83
N LYS A 67 11.08 -1.16 15.09
CA LYS A 67 12.28 -1.28 15.94
C LYS A 67 13.56 -0.85 15.22
N GLY A 68 13.53 0.31 14.58
CA GLY A 68 14.66 0.93 13.90
C GLY A 68 15.70 1.48 14.89
N ALA A 69 16.25 2.65 14.58
CA ALA A 69 17.21 3.32 15.47
C ALA A 69 16.63 3.48 16.89
N ASP A 70 17.44 3.10 17.89
CA ASP A 70 17.07 3.11 19.31
C ASP A 70 15.79 2.33 19.66
N GLY A 71 15.42 1.35 18.83
CA GLY A 71 14.19 0.56 19.03
C GLY A 71 12.90 1.33 18.73
N LEU A 72 12.99 2.50 18.09
CA LEU A 72 11.85 3.32 17.70
C LEU A 72 11.27 2.85 16.37
N ASP A 73 9.96 2.99 16.24
CA ASP A 73 9.28 2.80 14.96
C ASP A 73 9.33 4.09 14.14
N PHE A 74 9.71 3.98 12.87
CA PHE A 74 9.74 5.08 11.91
C PHE A 74 8.71 4.81 10.82
N TYR A 75 8.01 5.85 10.40
CA TYR A 75 7.03 5.76 9.33
C TYR A 75 6.89 7.11 8.63
N ASP A 76 6.53 7.06 7.35
CA ASP A 76 6.25 8.25 6.56
C ASP A 76 5.32 7.94 5.38
N VAL A 77 4.74 9.01 4.82
CA VAL A 77 4.10 8.98 3.51
C VAL A 77 5.04 9.70 2.55
N SER A 78 5.56 8.96 1.59
CA SER A 78 6.62 9.43 0.69
C SER A 78 6.09 9.57 -0.74
N LEU A 79 6.51 10.67 -1.39
CA LEU A 79 6.24 10.98 -2.79
C LEU A 79 7.52 10.93 -3.64
N VAL A 80 8.59 10.30 -3.12
CA VAL A 80 9.84 10.10 -3.89
C VAL A 80 9.56 9.39 -5.21
N ASP A 81 8.68 8.39 -5.19
CA ASP A 81 8.25 7.64 -6.37
C ASP A 81 7.00 8.27 -7.04
N GLY A 82 6.65 9.52 -6.75
CA GLY A 82 5.50 10.23 -7.32
C GLY A 82 4.19 10.06 -6.54
N PHE A 83 3.07 10.49 -7.12
CA PHE A 83 1.74 10.46 -6.49
C PHE A 83 0.73 9.75 -7.38
N ASN A 84 -0.02 8.79 -6.80
CA ASN A 84 -1.14 8.13 -7.48
C ASN A 84 -2.41 8.02 -6.62
N SER A 85 -2.30 8.07 -5.29
CA SER A 85 -3.43 7.96 -4.36
C SER A 85 -3.12 8.64 -3.03
N MET A 86 -4.17 9.05 -2.32
CA MET A 86 -4.03 9.57 -0.95
C MET A 86 -3.77 8.42 0.03
N ALA A 87 -2.85 8.63 0.95
CA ALA A 87 -2.47 7.68 1.98
C ALA A 87 -2.40 8.38 3.35
N SER A 88 -2.67 7.64 4.42
CA SER A 88 -2.46 8.10 5.78
C SER A 88 -2.08 6.93 6.67
N VAL A 89 -1.20 7.19 7.64
CA VAL A 89 -0.79 6.21 8.65
C VAL A 89 -1.41 6.62 9.98
N ARG A 90 -2.13 5.69 10.61
CA ARG A 90 -2.73 5.90 11.93
C ARG A 90 -2.37 4.75 12.85
N PHE A 91 -1.67 5.07 13.93
CA PHE A 91 -1.38 4.10 14.98
C PHE A 91 -2.62 3.89 15.84
N LEU A 92 -3.01 2.63 15.96
CA LEU A 92 -4.02 2.21 16.91
C LEU A 92 -3.32 2.03 18.25
N LYS A 93 -3.74 2.81 19.25
CA LYS A 93 -3.29 2.61 20.62
C LYS A 93 -3.95 1.33 21.14
N VAL A 94 -3.24 0.20 21.06
CA VAL A 94 -3.67 -1.02 21.74
C VAL A 94 -3.31 -0.83 23.21
N PHE A 95 -4.32 -0.54 24.03
CA PHE A 95 -4.15 -0.64 25.48
C PHE A 95 -3.88 -2.11 25.79
N LEU A 96 -2.61 -2.44 26.03
CA LEU A 96 -2.27 -3.67 26.73
C LEU A 96 -2.74 -3.47 28.18
N ASN A 97 -3.77 -4.23 28.58
CA ASN A 97 -4.13 -4.39 30.00
C ASN A 97 -3.01 -5.12 30.74
#